data_AF-A0A971HN01-F1
#
_entry.id   AF-A0A971HN01-F1
#
_cell.length_a   1.000
_cell.length_b   1.000
_cell.length_c   1.000
_cell.angle_alpha   90.00
_cell.angle_beta   90.00
_cell.angle_gamma   90.00
#
_symmetry.space_group_name_H-M   'P 1'
#
loop_
_entity.id
_entity.type
_entity.pdbx_description
1 polymer ?
#
loop_
_entity_poly.entity_id
_entity_poly.type
_entity_poly.pdbx_seq_one_letter_code
_entity_poly.pdbx_strand_id
1 'polypeptide(L)' 'AQNGYRTIMWTIDTIDWQDPSPETIVQRVVGRAQPGAIVLMHPKPNTLKALPTIIDQLQSQGYKLVTVTELLQE' A
#
# COMPACT_ATOMS: atom_id res chain seq x y z
N ALA A 1 -21.71 -4.97 -10.67
CA ALA A 1 -21.60 -6.43 -10.91
C ALA A 1 -22.89 -7.11 -10.46
N GLN A 2 -23.28 -8.24 -11.06
CA GLN A 2 -24.54 -8.94 -10.73
C GLN A 2 -24.70 -9.29 -9.25
N ASN A 3 -23.59 -9.44 -8.51
CA ASN A 3 -23.56 -9.79 -7.09
C ASN A 3 -23.40 -8.59 -6.13
N GLY A 4 -23.50 -7.35 -6.61
CA GLY A 4 -23.35 -6.15 -5.75
C GLY A 4 -21.93 -5.87 -5.24
N TYR A 5 -20.94 -6.72 -5.54
CA TYR A 5 -19.54 -6.46 -5.21
C TYR A 5 -18.89 -5.45 -6.16
N ARG A 6 -17.91 -4.72 -5.61
CA ARG A 6 -16.97 -3.88 -6.35
C ARG A 6 -15.62 -4.58 -6.41
N THR A 7 -15.11 -4.81 -7.62
CA THR A 7 -13.76 -5.35 -7.80
C THR A 7 -12.74 -4.26 -7.49
N ILE A 8 -11.83 -4.55 -6.56
CA ILE A 8 -10.75 -3.64 -6.15
C ILE A 8 -9.44 -4.20 -6.67
N MET A 9 -8.70 -3.36 -7.39
CA MET A 9 -7.32 -3.61 -7.80
C MET A 9 -6.38 -2.73 -6.98
N TRP A 10 -5.10 -2.73 -7.33
CA TRP A 10 -4.08 -1.88 -6.72
C TRP A 10 -3.39 -1.04 -7.80
N THR A 11 -2.75 0.04 -7.38
CA THR A 11 -1.91 0.89 -8.24
C THR A 11 -0.43 0.73 -7.93
N ILE A 12 -0.08 0.25 -6.73
CA ILE A 12 1.29 -0.03 -6.30
C ILE A 12 1.36 -1.47 -5.82
N ASP A 13 2.17 -2.29 -6.47
CA ASP A 13 2.50 -3.64 -6.00
C ASP A 13 3.85 -3.62 -5.27
N THR A 14 3.88 -4.13 -4.05
CA THR A 14 5.12 -4.33 -3.29
C THR A 14 5.99 -5.45 -3.87
N ILE A 15 5.36 -6.42 -4.55
CA ILE A 15 5.98 -7.67 -4.99
C ILE A 15 6.65 -8.37 -3.80
N ASP A 16 6.02 -8.28 -2.63
CA ASP A 16 6.55 -8.81 -1.37
C ASP A 16 6.52 -10.35 -1.30
N TRP A 17 5.73 -10.99 -2.16
CA TRP A 17 5.70 -12.42 -2.34
C TRP A 17 7.02 -13.01 -2.88
N GLN A 18 7.91 -12.18 -3.45
CA GLN A 18 9.28 -12.57 -3.83
C GLN A 18 10.30 -12.40 -2.68
N ASP A 19 9.83 -12.11 -1.46
CA ASP A 19 10.65 -11.88 -0.27
C ASP A 19 11.81 -10.85 -0.46
N PRO A 20 11.57 -9.68 -1.11
CA PRO A 20 12.58 -8.63 -1.23
C PRO A 20 12.97 -8.05 0.14
N SER A 21 14.07 -7.29 0.20
CA SER A 21 14.48 -6.63 1.45
C SER A 21 13.42 -5.61 1.91
N PRO A 22 13.28 -5.35 3.23
CA PRO A 22 12.38 -4.32 3.73
C PRO A 22 12.59 -2.95 3.06
N GLU A 23 13.84 -2.56 2.81
CA GLU A 23 14.21 -1.29 2.17
C GLU A 23 13.70 -1.22 0.72
N THR A 24 13.76 -2.34 0.00
CA THR A 24 13.21 -2.45 -1.35
C THR A 24 11.69 -2.27 -1.36
N ILE A 25 10.99 -2.83 -0.36
CA ILE A 25 9.54 -2.66 -0.19
C ILE A 25 9.23 -1.18 0.09
N VAL A 26 9.93 -0.56 1.04
CA VAL A 26 9.78 0.88 1.35
C VAL A 26 9.96 1.73 0.11
N GLN A 27 11.05 1.53 -0.64
CA GLN A 27 11.34 2.30 -1.86
C GLN A 27 10.23 2.15 -2.91
N ARG A 28 9.72 0.93 -3.13
CA ARG A 28 8.65 0.68 -4.10
C ARG A 28 7.35 1.38 -3.73
N VAL A 29 7.02 1.42 -2.44
CA VAL A 29 5.79 2.07 -1.96
C VAL A 29 5.93 3.57 -1.94
N VAL A 30 6.90 4.09 -1.19
CA VAL A 30 7.07 5.53 -0.97
C VAL A 30 7.49 6.23 -2.26
N GLY A 31 8.38 5.64 -3.04
CA GLY A 31 8.86 6.24 -4.30
C GLY A 31 7.82 6.26 -5.42
N ARG A 32 6.67 5.60 -5.25
CA ARG A 32 5.55 5.59 -6.22
C ARG A 32 4.26 6.14 -5.62
N ALA A 33 4.30 6.66 -4.40
CA ALA A 33 3.14 7.20 -3.73
C ALA A 33 2.56 8.40 -4.50
N GLN A 34 1.24 8.40 -4.63
CA GLN A 34 0.46 9.47 -5.25
C GLN A 34 -0.93 9.52 -4.61
N PRO A 35 -1.63 10.67 -4.64
CA PRO A 35 -3.01 10.76 -4.15
C PRO A 35 -3.89 9.68 -4.80
N GLY A 36 -4.68 8.97 -3.98
CA GLY A 36 -5.55 7.89 -4.46
C GLY A 36 -4.88 6.53 -4.64
N ALA A 37 -3.61 6.35 -4.27
CA ALA A 37 -2.95 5.06 -4.44
C ALA A 37 -3.52 3.95 -3.54
N ILE A 38 -3.65 2.75 -4.09
CA ILE A 38 -3.97 1.51 -3.35
C ILE A 38 -2.74 0.61 -3.43
N VAL A 39 -2.19 0.25 -2.27
CA VAL A 39 -0.98 -0.57 -2.16
C VAL A 39 -1.34 -2.02 -1.89
N LEU A 40 -0.86 -2.95 -2.72
CA LEU A 40 -0.98 -4.38 -2.49
C LEU A 40 0.16 -4.90 -1.60
N MET A 41 -0.19 -5.60 -0.53
CA MET A 41 0.72 -6.23 0.42
C MET A 41 0.19 -7.60 0.88
N HIS A 42 1.07 -8.45 1.36
CA HIS A 42 0.79 -9.74 1.99
C HIS A 42 1.43 -9.79 3.39
N PRO A 43 0.92 -10.64 4.31
CA PRO A 43 1.48 -10.77 5.67
C PRO A 43 2.80 -11.56 5.65
N LYS A 44 3.87 -10.92 5.17
CA LYS A 44 5.22 -11.47 5.05
C LYS A 44 6.19 -10.85 6.07
N PRO A 45 7.24 -11.56 6.52
CA PRO A 45 8.17 -11.02 7.52
C PRO A 45 8.87 -9.73 7.10
N ASN A 46 9.27 -9.61 5.83
CA ASN A 46 9.93 -8.39 5.34
C ASN A 46 8.93 -7.23 5.16
N THR A 47 7.68 -7.51 4.78
CA THR A 47 6.59 -6.53 4.77
C THR A 47 6.31 -6.01 6.17
N LEU A 48 6.26 -6.90 7.17
CA LEU A 48 6.07 -6.52 8.58
C LEU A 48 7.19 -5.59 9.07
N LYS A 49 8.44 -5.83 8.67
CA LYS A 49 9.59 -4.96 8.99
C LYS A 49 9.54 -3.61 8.25
N ALA A 50 9.05 -3.58 7.02
CA ALA A 50 8.95 -2.37 6.20
C ALA A 50 7.78 -1.45 6.62
N LEU A 51 6.70 -2.03 7.13
CA LEU A 51 5.43 -1.34 7.37
C LEU A 51 5.55 -0.08 8.25
N PRO A 52 6.28 -0.08 9.39
CA PRO A 52 6.42 1.13 10.21
C PRO A 52 7.04 2.30 9.43
N THR A 53 8.13 2.04 8.69
CA THR A 53 8.81 3.07 7.90
C THR A 53 7.95 3.59 6.75
N ILE A 54 7.16 2.73 6.11
CA ILE A 54 6.19 3.15 5.07
C ILE A 54 5.17 4.12 5.67
N ILE A 55 4.59 3.77 6.83
CA ILE A 55 3.59 4.60 7.49
C ILE A 55 4.17 5.97 7.83
N ASP A 56 5.33 6.00 8.49
CA ASP A 56 5.99 7.24 8.93
C ASP A 56 6.33 8.15 7.73
N GLN A 57 6.89 7.58 6.65
CA GLN A 57 7.28 8.36 5.48
C GLN A 57 6.07 8.89 4.70
N LEU A 58 5.00 8.11 4.55
CA LEU A 58 3.80 8.59 3.88
C LEU A 58 3.08 9.67 4.69
N GLN A 59 2.98 9.51 6.01
CA GLN A 59 2.38 10.53 6.88
C GLN A 59 3.19 11.83 6.89
N SER A 60 4.53 11.75 6.93
CA SER A 60 5.38 12.95 6.86
C SER A 60 5.30 13.69 5.52
N GLN A 61 4.89 13.01 4.44
CA GLN A 61 4.58 13.62 3.14
C GLN A 61 3.15 14.17 3.05
N GLY A 62 2.37 14.09 4.13
CA GLY A 62 1.00 14.60 4.20
C GLY A 62 -0.08 13.64 3.70
N TYR A 63 0.26 12.37 3.43
CA TYR A 63 -0.75 11.37 3.09
C TYR A 63 -1.54 10.93 4.31
N LYS A 64 -2.85 10.75 4.12
CA LYS A 64 -3.72 10.06 5.07
C LYS A 64 -3.86 8.60 4.66
N LEU A 65 -3.56 7.69 5.59
CA LEU A 65 -3.79 6.26 5.38
C LEU A 65 -5.23 5.95 5.80
N VAL A 66 -6.02 5.46 4.85
CA VAL A 66 -7.45 5.17 5.03
C VAL A 66 -7.77 3.76 4.53
N THR A 67 -8.94 3.27 4.89
CA THR A 67 -9.48 2.04 4.30
C THR A 67 -9.86 2.24 2.84
N VAL A 68 -9.95 1.15 2.07
CA VAL A 68 -10.45 1.21 0.69
C VAL A 68 -11.86 1.78 0.62
N THR A 69 -12.71 1.52 1.62
CA THR A 69 -14.07 2.05 1.68
C THR A 69 -14.07 3.57 1.77
N GLU A 70 -13.27 4.15 2.68
CA GLU A 70 -13.15 5.60 2.84
C GLU A 70 -12.57 6.24 1.58
N LEU A 71 -11.52 5.64 1.00
CA LEU A 71 -10.88 6.17 -0.22
C LEU A 71 -11.85 6.29 -1.40
N LEU A 72 -12.79 5.35 -1.53
CA LEU A 72 -13.75 5.31 -2.63
C LEU A 72 -15.01 6.17 -2.40
N GLN A 73 -15.10 6.83 -1.23
CA GLN A 73 -16.18 7.75 -0.87
C GLN A 73 -15.79 9.23 -1.03
N GLU A 74 -14.50 9.52 -1.25
CA GLU A 74 -13.98 10.85 -1.62
C GLU A 74 -14.24 11.17 -3.11
#